data_AF-A0A1H4Z319-F1
#
_entry.id   AF-A0A1H4Z319-F1
#
_cell.length_a   1.000
_cell.length_b   1.000
_cell.length_c   1.000
_cell.angle_alpha   90.00
_cell.angle_beta   90.00
_cell.angle_gamma   90.00
#
_symmetry.space_group_name_H-M   'P 1'
#
loop_
_entity.id
_entity.type
_entity.pdbx_description
1 polymer ?
#
loop_
_entity_poly.entity_id
_entity_poly.type
_entity_poly.pdbx_seq_one_letter_code
_entity_poly.pdbx_strand_id
1 'polypeptide(L)'
;MKHREPKAATSAVAFKAVSDRKAVPDRKMNASRRTPYLQGQIDGLCGLYAIVNAFQLMFPGTFTDEDAWELMVNLCDAISPKFPAVIWKGAGVEDMVALFKAASQYALEAKHLKGTIEVTRPFANRRIDRVQDFWGELGAWLEDGVRRGEKRLALIGIGYPDNHWTIVTHIGARSVTFFDSWELKRLALRQFTVSNDVAKSNGGMHKLDTRQSFLIARKAAPSLRR
;
A
#
# COMPACT_ATOMS: atom_id res chain seq x y z
N MET A 1 -56.07 -12.71 -27.40
CA MET A 1 -55.36 -13.45 -26.31
C MET A 1 -54.46 -12.47 -25.59
N LYS A 2 -54.63 -12.30 -24.27
CA LYS A 2 -53.92 -11.31 -23.44
C LYS A 2 -52.47 -11.74 -23.23
N HIS A 3 -51.50 -10.89 -23.58
CA HIS A 3 -50.10 -11.05 -23.20
C HIS A 3 -49.94 -10.89 -21.69
N ARG A 4 -49.40 -11.91 -21.02
CA ARG A 4 -48.95 -11.86 -19.63
C ARG A 4 -47.44 -11.56 -19.62
N GLU A 5 -47.05 -10.52 -18.90
CA GLU A 5 -45.65 -10.22 -18.56
C GLU A 5 -45.05 -11.32 -17.66
N PRO A 6 -43.74 -11.61 -17.76
CA PRO A 6 -43.06 -12.49 -16.82
C PRO A 6 -42.76 -11.75 -15.50
N LYS A 7 -43.15 -12.36 -14.38
CA LYS A 7 -42.84 -11.88 -13.02
C LYS A 7 -41.33 -11.98 -12.76
N ALA A 8 -40.73 -10.87 -12.36
CA ALA A 8 -39.37 -10.83 -11.80
C ALA A 8 -39.32 -11.63 -10.48
N ALA A 9 -38.41 -12.59 -10.39
CA ALA A 9 -38.08 -13.28 -9.16
C ALA A 9 -37.07 -12.43 -8.38
N THR A 10 -37.53 -11.74 -7.33
CA THR A 10 -36.67 -11.10 -6.34
C THR A 10 -36.13 -12.16 -5.38
N SER A 11 -34.89 -12.58 -5.55
CA SER A 11 -34.15 -13.35 -4.55
C SER A 11 -33.60 -12.39 -3.49
N ALA A 12 -34.29 -12.28 -2.36
CA ALA A 12 -33.78 -11.59 -1.18
C ALA A 12 -32.64 -12.44 -0.57
N VAL A 13 -31.40 -11.98 -0.69
CA VAL A 13 -30.27 -12.56 0.03
C VAL A 13 -30.32 -12.05 1.48
N ALA A 14 -30.69 -12.91 2.41
CA ALA A 14 -30.71 -12.59 3.83
C ALA A 14 -29.27 -12.45 4.36
N PHE A 15 -28.88 -11.24 4.77
CA PHE A 15 -27.65 -11.03 5.54
C PHE A 15 -27.85 -11.57 6.95
N LYS A 16 -27.11 -12.63 7.30
CA LYS A 16 -27.05 -13.16 8.66
C LYS A 16 -26.22 -12.19 9.51
N ALA A 17 -26.86 -11.57 10.51
CA ALA A 17 -26.17 -10.72 11.47
C ALA A 17 -25.10 -11.53 12.20
N VAL A 18 -23.85 -11.04 12.19
CA VAL A 18 -22.75 -11.59 12.98
C VAL A 18 -22.93 -11.09 14.42
N SER A 19 -23.72 -11.80 15.22
CA SER A 19 -23.74 -11.62 16.67
C SER A 19 -22.67 -12.52 17.28
N ASP A 20 -21.53 -11.93 17.64
CA ASP A 20 -20.69 -12.31 18.78
C ASP A 20 -19.46 -11.40 18.82
N ARG A 21 -19.59 -10.25 19.49
CA ARG A 21 -18.43 -9.48 19.94
C ARG A 21 -18.62 -9.15 21.41
N LYS A 22 -17.68 -9.61 22.24
CA LYS A 22 -17.56 -9.20 23.64
C LYS A 22 -17.41 -7.67 23.71
N ALA A 23 -18.13 -7.05 24.64
CA ALA A 23 -18.11 -5.62 24.85
C ALA A 23 -16.68 -5.10 25.11
N VAL A 24 -16.26 -4.09 24.35
CA VAL A 24 -15.05 -3.31 24.60
C VAL A 24 -15.36 -2.31 25.72
N PRO A 25 -14.51 -2.13 26.73
CA PRO A 25 -14.80 -1.24 27.85
C PRO A 25 -14.95 0.21 27.38
N ASP A 26 -15.96 0.88 27.95
CA ASP A 26 -16.37 2.25 27.65
C ASP A 26 -15.21 3.25 27.84
N ARG A 27 -14.60 3.66 26.72
CA ARG A 27 -13.71 4.82 26.71
C ARG A 27 -14.60 6.05 26.65
N LYS A 28 -14.66 6.83 27.74
CA LYS A 28 -15.39 8.11 27.82
C LYS A 28 -15.11 8.95 26.56
N MET A 29 -16.06 8.97 25.64
CA MET A 29 -15.99 9.80 24.44
C MET A 29 -16.32 11.23 24.84
N ASN A 30 -15.31 12.08 24.91
CA ASN A 30 -15.55 13.52 24.78
C ASN A 30 -16.29 13.74 23.45
N ALA A 31 -17.31 14.60 23.43
CA ALA A 31 -18.09 14.94 22.25
C ALA A 31 -17.19 15.61 21.18
N SER A 32 -16.42 14.80 20.45
CA SER A 32 -15.47 15.23 19.44
C SER A 32 -16.22 15.51 18.14
N ARG A 33 -15.88 16.61 17.46
CA ARG A 33 -16.29 16.87 16.08
C ARG A 33 -16.21 15.57 15.26
N ARG A 34 -17.31 15.19 14.61
CA ARG A 34 -17.34 14.04 13.71
C ARG A 34 -16.39 14.34 12.54
N THR A 35 -15.25 13.65 12.48
CA THR A 35 -14.32 13.74 11.35
C THR A 35 -14.72 12.70 10.30
N PRO A 36 -14.65 13.02 8.99
CA PRO A 36 -14.90 12.05 7.94
C PRO A 36 -13.87 10.91 8.03
N TYR A 37 -14.30 9.69 7.69
CA TYR A 37 -13.37 8.58 7.51
C TYR A 37 -12.52 8.84 6.26
N LEU A 38 -11.22 8.65 6.41
CA LEU A 38 -10.25 8.65 5.34
C LEU A 38 -10.15 7.25 4.74
N GLN A 39 -9.72 7.20 3.49
CA GLN A 39 -9.49 5.95 2.81
C GLN A 39 -8.40 5.13 3.52
N GLY A 40 -8.61 3.82 3.63
CA GLY A 40 -7.76 2.93 4.42
C GLY A 40 -8.14 2.82 5.90
N GLN A 41 -9.01 3.71 6.43
CA GLN A 41 -9.46 3.62 7.83
C GLN A 41 -10.57 2.59 8.03
N ILE A 42 -11.44 2.43 7.03
CA ILE A 42 -12.56 1.48 7.05
C ILE A 42 -12.55 0.54 5.84
N ASP A 43 -11.50 0.62 5.01
CA ASP A 43 -11.27 -0.21 3.84
C ASP A 43 -9.80 -0.67 3.79
N GLY A 44 -9.53 -1.71 3.01
CA GLY A 44 -8.22 -2.34 2.83
C GLY A 44 -7.50 -1.94 1.56
N LEU A 45 -7.86 -0.81 0.93
CA LEU A 45 -7.36 -0.43 -0.39
C LEU A 45 -5.99 0.25 -0.36
N CYS A 46 -5.38 0.43 0.81
CA CYS A 46 -4.09 1.10 0.99
C CYS A 46 -2.97 0.53 0.10
N GLY A 47 -2.93 -0.79 -0.10
CA GLY A 47 -1.95 -1.43 -0.98
C GLY A 47 -2.07 -0.99 -2.46
N LEU A 48 -3.30 -0.87 -2.97
CA LEU A 48 -3.56 -0.45 -4.35
C LEU A 48 -3.17 1.03 -4.52
N TYR A 49 -3.60 1.88 -3.58
CA TYR A 49 -3.26 3.30 -3.62
C TYR A 49 -1.77 3.55 -3.45
N ALA A 50 -1.06 2.79 -2.61
CA ALA A 50 0.38 2.90 -2.49
C ALA A 50 1.10 2.63 -3.83
N ILE A 51 0.61 1.68 -4.64
CA ILE A 51 1.15 1.42 -5.97
C ILE A 51 0.85 2.57 -6.94
N VAL A 52 -0.39 3.06 -7.00
CA VAL A 52 -0.75 4.22 -7.83
C VAL A 52 0.08 5.46 -7.46
N ASN A 53 0.24 5.71 -6.16
CA ASN A 53 1.10 6.76 -5.62
C ASN A 53 2.57 6.59 -5.99
N ALA A 54 3.07 5.35 -6.03
CA ALA A 54 4.43 5.08 -6.52
C ALA A 54 4.59 5.49 -7.99
N PHE A 55 3.57 5.29 -8.83
CA PHE A 55 3.60 5.72 -10.24
C PHE A 55 3.63 7.24 -10.37
N GLN A 56 2.81 7.96 -9.58
CA GLN A 56 2.84 9.43 -9.52
C GLN A 56 4.26 9.96 -9.29
N LEU A 57 5.01 9.31 -8.38
CA LEU A 57 6.38 9.71 -8.02
C LEU A 57 7.42 9.23 -9.03
N MET A 58 7.24 8.04 -9.62
CA MET A 58 8.18 7.46 -10.57
C MET A 58 8.12 8.14 -11.93
N PHE A 59 6.95 8.55 -12.39
CA PHE A 59 6.69 9.05 -13.74
C PHE A 59 6.19 10.51 -13.78
N PRO A 60 6.91 11.46 -13.15
CA PRO A 60 6.45 12.84 -13.08
C PRO A 60 6.35 13.46 -14.47
N GLY A 61 5.21 14.11 -14.73
CA GLY A 61 4.93 14.80 -16.00
C GLY A 61 4.50 13.88 -17.15
N THR A 62 4.45 12.56 -16.94
CA THR A 62 3.95 11.61 -17.94
C THR A 62 2.80 10.75 -17.45
N PHE A 63 2.69 10.51 -16.14
CA PHE A 63 1.57 9.79 -15.53
C PHE A 63 0.44 10.76 -15.20
N THR A 64 -0.74 10.52 -15.76
CA THR A 64 -1.94 11.38 -15.63
C THR A 64 -3.00 10.77 -14.70
N ASP A 65 -4.09 11.51 -14.47
CA ASP A 65 -5.23 11.00 -13.70
C ASP A 65 -5.95 9.85 -14.43
N GLU A 66 -5.99 9.88 -15.77
CA GLU A 66 -6.47 8.77 -16.58
C GLU A 66 -5.60 7.53 -16.40
N ASP A 67 -4.26 7.69 -16.39
CA ASP A 67 -3.34 6.58 -16.11
C ASP A 67 -3.53 6.01 -14.70
N ALA A 68 -3.78 6.88 -13.71
CA ALA A 68 -4.08 6.45 -12.36
C ALA A 68 -5.36 5.61 -12.29
N TRP A 69 -6.39 6.00 -13.02
CA TRP A 69 -7.64 5.25 -13.15
C TRP A 69 -7.42 3.90 -13.85
N GLU A 70 -6.75 3.89 -15.01
CA GLU A 70 -6.47 2.67 -15.76
C GLU A 70 -5.59 1.70 -14.96
N LEU A 71 -4.55 2.20 -14.30
CA LEU A 71 -3.73 1.39 -13.40
C LEU A 71 -4.58 0.81 -12.27
N MET A 72 -5.46 1.60 -11.64
CA MET A 72 -6.35 1.10 -10.59
C MET A 72 -7.25 -0.04 -11.08
N VAL A 73 -7.77 0.03 -12.30
CA VAL A 73 -8.55 -1.05 -12.93
C VAL A 73 -7.70 -2.31 -13.09
N ASN A 74 -6.50 -2.18 -13.67
CA ASN A 74 -5.56 -3.29 -13.84
C ASN A 74 -5.18 -3.95 -12.51
N LEU A 75 -4.99 -3.13 -11.46
CA LEU A 75 -4.73 -3.63 -10.11
C LEU A 75 -5.91 -4.41 -9.55
N CYS A 76 -7.14 -3.89 -9.68
CA CYS A 76 -8.35 -4.59 -9.25
C CYS A 76 -8.53 -5.92 -9.96
N ASP A 77 -8.33 -5.97 -11.28
CA ASP A 77 -8.46 -7.18 -12.08
C ASP A 77 -7.44 -8.25 -11.66
N ALA A 78 -6.20 -7.84 -11.37
CA ALA A 78 -5.12 -8.74 -10.95
C ALA A 78 -5.40 -9.49 -9.62
N ILE A 79 -6.27 -8.92 -8.77
CA ILE A 79 -6.68 -9.54 -7.51
C ILE A 79 -8.20 -9.81 -7.47
N SER A 80 -8.88 -9.82 -8.62
CA SER A 80 -10.33 -10.03 -8.73
C SER A 80 -10.87 -11.23 -7.93
N PRO A 81 -10.19 -12.39 -7.82
CA PRO A 81 -10.69 -13.51 -7.03
C PRO A 81 -10.75 -13.25 -5.51
N LYS A 82 -10.10 -12.19 -5.03
CA LYS A 82 -10.10 -11.77 -3.61
C LYS A 82 -11.23 -10.80 -3.29
N PHE A 83 -11.95 -10.31 -4.30
CA PHE A 83 -13.10 -9.44 -4.06
C PHE A 83 -14.32 -10.24 -3.59
N PRO A 84 -15.17 -9.65 -2.73
CA PRO A 84 -15.01 -8.32 -2.13
C PRO A 84 -14.12 -8.33 -0.86
N ALA A 85 -13.61 -9.49 -0.43
CA ALA A 85 -12.92 -9.65 0.85
C ALA A 85 -11.70 -8.75 1.05
N VAL A 86 -10.95 -8.45 -0.01
CA VAL A 86 -9.82 -7.51 0.06
C VAL A 86 -10.24 -6.11 0.56
N ILE A 87 -11.49 -5.70 0.32
CA ILE A 87 -12.01 -4.38 0.76
C ILE A 87 -12.01 -4.27 2.29
N TRP A 88 -12.21 -5.34 3.06
CA TRP A 88 -12.19 -5.27 4.53
C TRP A 88 -11.03 -6.02 5.19
N LYS A 89 -10.29 -6.84 4.43
CA LYS A 89 -9.11 -7.56 4.93
C LYS A 89 -7.78 -6.91 4.56
N GLY A 90 -7.76 -6.07 3.53
CA GLY A 90 -6.54 -5.56 2.93
C GLY A 90 -5.81 -6.60 2.07
N ALA A 91 -4.79 -6.12 1.36
CA ALA A 91 -3.90 -6.94 0.54
C ALA A 91 -2.75 -7.51 1.40
N GLY A 92 -2.53 -8.82 1.31
CA GLY A 92 -1.35 -9.48 1.89
C GLY A 92 -0.12 -9.38 0.98
N VAL A 93 1.00 -9.93 1.44
CA VAL A 93 2.27 -9.93 0.68
C VAL A 93 2.14 -10.57 -0.70
N GLU A 94 1.44 -11.70 -0.80
CA GLU A 94 1.23 -12.41 -2.08
C GLU A 94 0.36 -11.59 -3.03
N ASP A 95 -0.66 -10.92 -2.51
CA ASP A 95 -1.49 -10.00 -3.28
C ASP A 95 -0.63 -8.82 -3.78
N MET A 96 0.23 -8.25 -2.94
CA MET A 96 1.16 -7.18 -3.35
C MET A 96 2.12 -7.63 -4.45
N VAL A 97 2.58 -8.89 -4.45
CA VAL A 97 3.40 -9.43 -5.55
C VAL A 97 2.60 -9.48 -6.85
N ALA A 98 1.35 -9.95 -6.82
CA ALA A 98 0.48 -9.97 -8.00
C ALA A 98 0.19 -8.55 -8.51
N LEU A 99 -0.10 -7.62 -7.61
CA LEU A 99 -0.34 -6.21 -7.92
C LEU A 99 0.89 -5.55 -8.57
N PHE A 100 2.10 -5.77 -8.04
CA PHE A 100 3.32 -5.23 -8.66
C PHE A 100 3.62 -5.84 -10.02
N LYS A 101 3.26 -7.11 -10.25
CA LYS A 101 3.36 -7.73 -11.57
C LYS A 101 2.43 -7.02 -12.57
N ALA A 102 1.18 -6.79 -12.20
CA ALA A 102 0.22 -6.05 -13.02
C ALA A 102 0.69 -4.60 -13.27
N ALA A 103 1.18 -3.92 -12.24
CA ALA A 103 1.70 -2.56 -12.37
C ALA A 103 2.92 -2.50 -13.32
N SER A 104 3.85 -3.44 -13.20
CA SER A 104 5.02 -3.50 -14.08
C SER A 104 4.62 -3.75 -15.54
N GLN A 105 3.60 -4.59 -15.77
CA GLN A 105 3.03 -4.83 -17.09
C GLN A 105 2.37 -3.56 -17.66
N TYR A 106 1.55 -2.87 -16.86
CA TYR A 106 0.95 -1.59 -17.24
C TYR A 106 2.03 -0.59 -17.65
N ALA A 107 3.09 -0.42 -16.86
CA ALA A 107 4.20 0.49 -17.20
C ALA A 107 4.90 0.11 -18.52
N LEU A 108 5.00 -1.18 -18.83
CA LEU A 108 5.60 -1.65 -20.07
C LEU A 108 4.70 -1.36 -21.29
N GLU A 109 3.39 -1.46 -21.14
CA GLU A 109 2.40 -1.24 -22.20
C GLU A 109 2.15 0.25 -22.46
N ALA A 110 2.09 1.05 -21.39
CA ALA A 110 1.91 2.50 -21.41
C ALA A 110 3.17 3.24 -21.93
N LYS A 111 3.38 3.20 -23.25
CA LYS A 111 4.60 3.72 -23.91
C LYS A 111 4.86 5.20 -23.63
N HIS A 112 3.83 6.00 -23.33
CA HIS A 112 3.96 7.42 -23.00
C HIS A 112 4.69 7.67 -21.67
N LEU A 113 4.76 6.69 -20.76
CA LEU A 113 5.51 6.79 -19.50
C LEU A 113 7.04 6.79 -19.72
N LYS A 114 7.50 6.44 -20.94
CA LYS A 114 8.92 6.45 -21.35
C LYS A 114 9.83 5.67 -20.40
N GLY A 115 9.32 4.60 -19.80
CA GLY A 115 10.06 3.76 -18.87
C GLY A 115 9.20 2.68 -18.25
N THR A 116 9.81 1.89 -17.38
CA THR A 116 9.14 0.84 -16.60
C THR A 116 9.61 0.91 -15.14
N ILE A 117 9.08 0.04 -14.30
CA ILE A 117 9.53 -0.15 -12.92
C ILE A 117 10.21 -1.52 -12.78
N GLU A 118 11.28 -1.55 -12.00
CA GLU A 118 11.87 -2.78 -11.48
C GLU A 118 11.51 -2.89 -10.00
N VAL A 119 10.96 -4.03 -9.59
CA VAL A 119 10.53 -4.27 -8.21
C VAL A 119 11.30 -5.45 -7.64
N THR A 120 11.94 -5.25 -6.49
CA THR A 120 12.69 -6.29 -5.78
C THR A 120 12.24 -6.41 -4.33
N ARG A 121 12.52 -7.55 -3.69
CA ARG A 121 12.16 -7.83 -2.29
C ARG A 121 13.37 -8.33 -1.50
N PRO A 122 14.37 -7.47 -1.22
CA PRO A 122 15.65 -7.89 -0.66
C PRO A 122 15.53 -8.50 0.74
N PHE A 123 14.45 -8.20 1.46
CA PHE A 123 14.23 -8.64 2.83
C PHE A 123 13.29 -9.85 2.94
N ALA A 124 12.77 -10.38 1.82
CA ALA A 124 11.73 -11.44 1.84
C ALA A 124 12.15 -12.67 2.66
N ASN A 125 13.39 -13.11 2.50
CA ASN A 125 13.93 -14.31 3.15
C ASN A 125 14.96 -13.98 4.25
N ARG A 126 15.07 -12.71 4.65
CA ARG A 126 16.08 -12.27 5.61
C ARG A 126 15.41 -11.77 6.89
N ARG A 127 15.92 -12.24 8.02
CA ARG A 127 15.52 -11.74 9.34
C ARG A 127 16.36 -10.50 9.67
N ILE A 128 15.70 -9.45 10.14
CA ILE A 128 16.34 -8.23 10.62
C ILE A 128 15.89 -8.02 12.06
N ASP A 129 16.82 -8.11 13.00
CA ASP A 129 16.51 -8.09 14.43
C ASP A 129 16.49 -6.67 15.02
N ARG A 130 17.11 -5.71 14.35
CA ARG A 130 17.13 -4.30 14.80
C ARG A 130 16.49 -3.41 13.75
N VAL A 131 15.54 -2.59 14.19
CA VAL A 131 14.85 -1.64 13.32
C VAL A 131 15.82 -0.61 12.71
N GLN A 132 16.91 -0.31 13.40
CA GLN A 132 17.97 0.58 12.92
C GLN A 132 18.70 0.00 11.70
N ASP A 133 18.93 -1.31 11.67
CA ASP A 133 19.58 -1.97 10.53
C ASP A 133 18.68 -1.90 9.30
N PHE A 134 17.37 -2.14 9.48
CA PHE A 134 16.40 -1.99 8.39
C PHE A 134 16.41 -0.58 7.81
N TRP A 135 16.29 0.45 8.66
CA TRP A 135 16.27 1.84 8.19
C TRP A 135 17.60 2.28 7.59
N GLY A 136 18.72 1.80 8.13
CA GLY A 136 20.06 2.08 7.61
C GLY A 136 20.26 1.51 6.21
N GLU A 137 19.89 0.24 6.00
CA GLU A 137 20.00 -0.40 4.68
C GLU A 137 19.04 0.21 3.66
N LEU A 138 17.79 0.47 4.06
CA LEU A 138 16.79 1.08 3.18
C LEU A 138 17.18 2.51 2.81
N GLY A 139 17.65 3.30 3.79
CA GLY A 139 18.12 4.66 3.60
C GLY A 139 19.31 4.71 2.65
N ALA A 140 20.32 3.88 2.87
CA ALA A 140 21.49 3.80 2.00
C ALA A 140 21.12 3.45 0.55
N TRP A 141 20.15 2.56 0.34
CA TRP A 141 19.70 2.20 -1.01
C TRP A 141 18.97 3.35 -1.72
N LEU A 142 18.12 4.10 -1.00
CA LEU A 142 17.46 5.29 -1.53
C LEU A 142 18.46 6.40 -1.86
N GLU A 143 19.39 6.69 -0.94
CA GLU A 143 20.44 7.71 -1.11
C GLU A 143 21.37 7.37 -2.28
N ASP A 144 21.74 6.10 -2.45
CA ASP A 144 22.52 5.66 -3.60
C ASP A 144 21.80 5.93 -4.92
N GLY A 145 20.48 5.76 -4.97
CA GLY A 145 19.67 6.11 -6.13
C GLY A 145 19.78 7.60 -6.47
N VAL A 146 19.63 8.46 -5.46
CA VAL A 146 19.77 9.92 -5.63
C VAL A 146 21.16 10.27 -6.18
N ARG A 147 22.23 9.70 -5.62
CA ARG A 147 23.61 9.95 -6.09
C ARG A 147 23.82 9.52 -7.55
N ARG A 148 23.13 8.48 -8.01
CA ARG A 148 23.19 7.97 -9.38
C ARG A 148 22.22 8.67 -10.34
N GLY A 149 21.39 9.60 -9.85
CA GLY A 149 20.32 10.20 -10.63
C GLY A 149 19.17 9.21 -10.95
N GLU A 150 19.05 8.13 -10.20
CA GLU A 150 18.01 7.12 -10.34
C GLU A 150 16.81 7.45 -9.45
N LYS A 151 15.59 7.29 -9.97
CA LYS A 151 14.37 7.35 -9.16
C LYS A 151 14.15 6.02 -8.45
N ARG A 152 14.26 6.04 -7.13
CA ARG A 152 14.05 4.89 -6.24
C ARG A 152 13.05 5.23 -5.14
N LEU A 153 12.17 4.28 -4.82
CA LEU A 153 11.16 4.36 -3.76
C LEU A 153 11.10 3.01 -3.05
N ALA A 154 10.54 2.99 -1.84
CA ALA A 154 10.25 1.74 -1.16
C ALA A 154 8.79 1.70 -0.72
N LEU A 155 8.11 0.60 -0.99
CA LEU A 155 6.81 0.29 -0.39
C LEU A 155 7.06 -0.59 0.83
N ILE A 156 6.55 -0.19 1.99
CA ILE A 156 6.69 -0.95 3.24
C ILE A 156 5.33 -1.25 3.86
N GLY A 157 5.25 -2.37 4.58
CA GLY A 157 4.15 -2.73 5.46
C GLY A 157 4.45 -2.28 6.88
N ILE A 158 3.56 -1.45 7.41
CA ILE A 158 3.52 -1.08 8.82
C ILE A 158 2.44 -1.95 9.46
N GLY A 159 2.81 -2.81 10.40
CA GLY A 159 1.88 -3.64 11.16
C GLY A 159 1.16 -2.84 12.24
N TYR A 160 0.86 -3.51 13.36
CA TYR A 160 0.19 -2.92 14.54
C TYR A 160 0.76 -1.52 14.88
N PRO A 161 -0.08 -0.52 15.20
CA PRO A 161 -1.55 -0.62 15.30
C PRO A 161 -2.29 -0.56 13.96
N ASP A 162 -1.65 -0.12 12.88
CA ASP A 162 -2.37 0.34 11.69
C ASP A 162 -2.58 -0.73 10.61
N ASN A 163 -1.65 -1.70 10.47
CA ASN A 163 -1.67 -2.70 9.38
C ASN A 163 -1.87 -2.04 7.99
N HIS A 164 -0.89 -1.26 7.57
CA HIS A 164 -0.96 -0.33 6.46
C HIS A 164 0.20 -0.48 5.47
N TRP A 165 -0.08 -0.30 4.18
CA TRP A 165 0.95 -0.21 3.14
C TRP A 165 1.20 1.24 2.78
N THR A 166 2.47 1.64 2.70
CA THR A 166 2.82 3.03 2.38
C THR A 166 4.13 3.15 1.61
N ILE A 167 4.30 4.28 0.90
CA ILE A 167 5.52 4.60 0.16
C ILE A 167 6.45 5.45 1.00
N VAL A 168 7.67 4.95 1.22
CA VAL A 168 8.80 5.71 1.74
C VAL A 168 9.50 6.43 0.61
N THR A 169 9.65 7.75 0.76
CA THR A 169 10.37 8.61 -0.20
C THR A 169 11.72 9.08 0.32
N HIS A 170 11.88 9.19 1.64
CA HIS A 170 13.11 9.66 2.25
C HIS A 170 13.26 9.13 3.68
N ILE A 171 14.50 8.79 4.05
CA ILE A 171 14.88 8.43 5.41
C ILE A 171 15.99 9.40 5.83
N GLY A 172 15.69 10.25 6.80
CA GLY A 172 16.67 11.13 7.41
C GLY A 172 17.17 10.59 8.74
N ALA A 173 18.09 11.32 9.39
CA ALA A 173 18.75 10.87 10.62
C ALA A 173 17.81 10.47 11.78
N ARG A 174 16.60 11.04 11.84
CA ARG A 174 15.66 10.83 12.96
C ARG A 174 14.24 10.49 12.52
N SER A 175 13.94 10.54 11.22
CA SER A 175 12.58 10.38 10.71
C SER A 175 12.53 9.76 9.34
N VAL A 176 11.43 9.08 9.05
CA VAL A 176 11.06 8.61 7.72
C VAL A 176 9.91 9.48 7.19
N THR A 177 9.97 9.81 5.90
CA THR A 177 8.95 10.56 5.16
C THR A 177 8.20 9.61 4.23
N PHE A 178 6.89 9.76 4.22
CA PHE A 178 5.98 8.94 3.44
C PHE A 178 5.22 9.77 2.40
N PHE A 179 4.83 9.10 1.31
CA PHE A 179 3.87 9.61 0.35
C PHE A 179 2.66 8.68 0.38
N ASP A 180 1.70 9.07 1.21
CA ASP A 180 0.64 8.19 1.66
C ASP A 180 -0.75 8.76 1.30
N SER A 181 -1.69 7.88 0.98
CA SER A 181 -3.10 8.27 0.75
C SER A 181 -3.86 8.48 2.06
N TRP A 182 -3.24 8.18 3.20
CA TRP A 182 -3.73 8.50 4.54
C TRP A 182 -2.84 9.57 5.20
N GLU A 183 -3.04 9.86 6.49
CA GLU A 183 -2.38 10.98 7.18
C GLU A 183 -0.91 10.73 7.55
N LEU A 184 -0.35 9.58 7.20
CA LEU A 184 1.05 9.26 7.46
C LEU A 184 1.96 10.05 6.52
N LYS A 185 2.39 11.23 6.97
CA LYS A 185 3.36 12.07 6.22
C LYS A 185 4.79 11.88 6.68
N ARG A 186 4.99 11.81 7.99
CA ARG A 186 6.33 11.72 8.60
C ARG A 186 6.24 11.14 10.00
N LEU A 187 7.09 10.16 10.30
CA LEU A 187 7.21 9.56 11.64
C LEU A 187 8.67 9.54 12.09
N ALA A 188 8.89 9.63 13.40
CA ALA A 188 10.23 9.50 13.96
C ALA A 188 10.65 8.01 13.93
N LEU A 189 11.93 7.73 13.62
CA LEU A 189 12.42 6.34 13.54
C LEU A 189 12.26 5.59 14.87
N ARG A 190 12.32 6.31 16.00
CA ARG A 190 12.08 5.77 17.35
C ARG A 190 10.64 5.29 17.59
N GLN A 191 9.70 5.59 16.69
CA GLN A 191 8.31 5.13 16.80
C GLN A 191 8.13 3.73 16.19
N PHE A 192 9.18 3.12 15.64
CA PHE A 192 9.12 1.81 15.01
C PHE A 192 9.85 0.74 15.83
N THR A 193 9.36 -0.49 15.73
CA THR A 193 10.00 -1.68 16.28
C THR A 193 9.75 -2.88 15.39
N VAL A 194 10.65 -3.86 15.38
CA VAL A 194 10.43 -5.16 14.71
C VAL A 194 9.77 -6.19 15.65
N SER A 195 9.67 -5.89 16.95
CA SER A 195 9.07 -6.77 17.94
C SER A 195 7.57 -6.50 18.13
N ASN A 196 6.76 -7.55 17.99
CA ASN A 196 5.31 -7.51 18.25
C ASN A 196 5.00 -7.09 19.69
N ASP A 197 5.77 -7.57 20.66
CA ASP A 197 5.48 -7.37 22.08
C ASP A 197 5.76 -5.92 22.46
N VAL A 198 6.90 -5.38 21.99
CA VAL A 198 7.27 -3.98 22.18
C VAL A 198 6.26 -3.03 21.54
N ALA A 199 5.75 -3.38 20.35
CA ALA A 199 4.74 -2.57 19.65
C ALA A 199 3.47 -2.36 20.51
N LYS A 200 3.06 -3.41 21.23
CA LYS A 200 1.86 -3.40 22.08
C LYS A 200 2.08 -2.78 23.45
N SER A 201 3.26 -2.93 24.05
CA SER A 201 3.50 -2.52 25.45
C SER A 201 3.93 -1.06 25.61
N ASN A 202 4.70 -0.49 24.68
CA ASN A 202 5.34 0.82 24.83
C ASN A 202 4.54 1.97 24.18
N GLY A 203 3.27 2.11 24.55
CA GLY A 203 2.44 3.23 24.10
C GLY A 203 2.08 3.22 22.61
N GLY A 204 2.11 2.05 21.96
CA GLY A 204 1.70 1.88 20.57
C GLY A 204 2.78 2.26 19.54
N MET A 205 3.97 1.67 19.65
CA MET A 205 4.96 1.78 18.56
C MET A 205 4.44 1.05 17.32
N HIS A 206 4.77 1.57 16.14
CA HIS A 206 4.46 0.92 14.88
C HIS A 206 5.36 -0.30 14.71
N LYS A 207 4.74 -1.48 14.60
CA LYS A 207 5.46 -2.68 14.19
C LYS A 207 5.87 -2.53 12.73
N LEU A 208 7.14 -2.74 12.44
CA LEU A 208 7.61 -2.88 11.08
C LEU A 208 7.77 -4.37 10.76
N ASP A 209 7.05 -4.86 9.75
CA ASP A 209 7.32 -6.19 9.20
C ASP A 209 8.31 -6.04 8.04
N THR A 210 9.59 -6.30 8.30
CA THR A 210 10.65 -6.05 7.32
C THR A 210 10.52 -6.91 6.07
N ARG A 211 9.78 -8.02 6.11
CA ARG A 211 9.53 -8.89 4.95
C ARG A 211 8.41 -8.35 4.05
N GLN A 212 7.60 -7.45 4.59
CA GLN A 212 6.62 -6.64 3.89
C GLN A 212 7.31 -5.40 3.33
N SER A 213 8.27 -5.60 2.42
CA SER A 213 9.03 -4.49 1.84
C SER A 213 9.39 -4.78 0.39
N PHE A 214 9.14 -3.80 -0.46
CA PHE A 214 9.38 -3.83 -1.89
C PHE A 214 10.19 -2.60 -2.26
N LEU A 215 11.30 -2.81 -2.96
CA LEU A 215 12.14 -1.74 -3.50
C LEU A 215 11.78 -1.52 -4.96
N ILE A 216 11.50 -0.27 -5.33
CA ILE A 216 11.00 0.11 -6.64
C ILE A 216 12.02 1.05 -7.27
N ALA A 217 12.56 0.69 -8.44
CA ALA A 217 13.45 1.54 -9.21
C ALA A 217 12.83 1.83 -10.59
N ARG A 218 12.87 3.08 -11.05
CA ARG A 218 12.48 3.38 -12.44
C ARG A 218 13.60 2.99 -13.39
N LYS A 219 13.23 2.31 -14.47
CA LYS A 219 14.10 2.11 -15.64
C LYS A 219 13.63 3.00 -16.77
N ALA A 220 14.54 3.76 -17.36
CA ALA A 220 14.24 4.45 -18.60
C ALA A 220 13.91 3.43 -19.70
N ALA A 221 13.03 3.79 -20.62
CA ALA A 221 12.86 2.98 -21.82
C ALA A 221 14.22 2.84 -22.52
N PRO A 222 14.57 1.66 -23.05
CA PRO A 222 15.78 1.51 -23.84
C PRO A 222 15.77 2.60 -24.92
N SER A 223 16.80 3.44 -24.96
CA SER A 223 16.99 4.32 -26.09
C SER A 223 17.16 3.41 -27.30
N LEU A 224 16.21 3.43 -28.24
CA LEU A 224 16.46 2.94 -29.59
C LEU A 224 17.65 3.76 -30.10
N ARG A 225 18.85 3.18 -30.01
CA ARG A 225 20.02 3.73 -30.70
C ARG A 225 19.63 3.75 -32.17
N ARG A 226 19.43 4.96 -32.69
CA ARG A 226 19.34 5.20 -34.13
C ARG A 226 20.71 4.98 -34.74
#